data_AF-A0A136II81-F1
#
_entry.id   AF-A0A136II81-F1
#
_cell.length_a   1.000
_cell.length_b   1.000
_cell.length_c   1.000
_cell.angle_alpha   90.00
_cell.angle_beta   90.00
_cell.angle_gamma   90.00
#
_symmetry.space_group_name_H-M   'P 1'
#
loop_
_entity.id
_entity.type
_entity.pdbx_description
1 polymer ?
#
loop_
_entity_poly.entity_id
_entity_poly.type
_entity_poly.pdbx_seq_one_letter_code
_entity_poly.pdbx_strand_id
1 'polypeptide(L)'
;MPKLVTLSRFNVIKALFERCQARQASAEIKALTQALIQAYGGDKKSLVPKLCHLEDIKAKNDENTNNDDSSKKKRKNGDHDPLAKNRASLVSHGSHLATTMLSIPGPTSDAIQTSILSLSAEQLYHLASSSGPTSHVVTAALKTASSNKAFHKAIVVALRPRVAELVLDSEHGDRVVTAMVNMPTTQPVTAASTAAAASSGTAVTASASLPLHLKEAVMTSLGEREKDMRDSFAGRRVWRNVKADLWAHRRAEWVQWQRDIAQIVVVARQHGSSGGAGGRKGKPTGSNDVAVASRGAGGQTRPPFGKPNGGGGGGGGDAGGGRGGRGKR
;
A
#
# COMPACT_ATOMS: atom_id res chain seq x y z
N MET A 1 -12.08 -21.83 0.69
CA MET A 1 -10.75 -21.17 0.72
C MET A 1 -9.63 -21.99 0.10
N PRO A 2 -9.38 -23.27 0.47
CA PRO A 2 -8.22 -24.02 -0.04
C PRO A 2 -8.12 -24.06 -1.57
N LYS A 3 -9.23 -24.37 -2.26
CA LYS A 3 -9.31 -24.35 -3.73
C LYS A 3 -8.96 -22.98 -4.36
N LEU A 4 -9.30 -21.87 -3.70
CA LEU A 4 -9.00 -20.52 -4.23
C LEU A 4 -7.52 -20.17 -4.07
N VAL A 5 -6.90 -20.64 -2.99
CA VAL A 5 -5.47 -20.46 -2.71
C VAL A 5 -4.63 -21.33 -3.66
N THR A 6 -5.00 -22.60 -3.85
CA THR A 6 -4.31 -23.50 -4.80
C THR A 6 -4.38 -22.99 -6.24
N LEU A 7 -5.49 -22.34 -6.62
CA LEU A 7 -5.66 -21.72 -7.94
C LEU A 7 -5.16 -20.26 -8.01
N SER A 8 -4.52 -19.76 -6.95
CA SER A 8 -3.97 -18.39 -6.83
C SER A 8 -4.95 -17.28 -7.23
N ARG A 9 -6.25 -17.46 -6.97
CA ARG A 9 -7.32 -16.50 -7.32
C ARG A 9 -7.44 -15.40 -6.27
N PHE A 10 -6.34 -14.66 -6.03
CA PHE A 10 -6.25 -13.67 -4.95
C PHE A 10 -7.24 -12.51 -5.10
N ASN A 11 -7.61 -12.13 -6.33
CA ASN A 11 -8.61 -11.07 -6.58
C ASN A 11 -10.00 -11.43 -6.02
N VAL A 12 -10.39 -12.71 -6.08
CA VAL A 12 -11.66 -13.17 -5.50
C VAL A 12 -11.60 -13.09 -3.98
N ILE A 13 -10.48 -13.52 -3.39
CA ILE A 13 -10.28 -13.45 -1.94
C ILE A 13 -10.28 -11.99 -1.46
N LYS A 14 -9.59 -11.10 -2.18
CA LYS A 14 -9.60 -9.66 -1.93
C LYS A 14 -11.02 -9.09 -1.95
N ALA A 15 -11.79 -9.39 -2.98
CA ALA A 15 -13.17 -8.92 -3.11
C ALA A 15 -14.07 -9.42 -1.97
N LEU A 16 -13.84 -10.64 -1.46
CA LEU A 16 -14.55 -11.15 -0.28
C LEU A 16 -14.23 -10.32 0.97
N PHE A 17 -12.95 -10.06 1.25
CA PHE A 17 -12.55 -9.19 2.37
C PHE A 17 -13.16 -7.79 2.26
N GLU A 18 -13.11 -7.18 1.08
CA GLU A 18 -13.67 -5.83 0.85
C GLU A 18 -15.18 -5.79 1.07
N ARG A 19 -15.91 -6.80 0.58
CA ARG A 19 -17.37 -6.90 0.77
C ARG A 19 -17.75 -7.18 2.23
N CYS A 20 -17.02 -8.05 2.91
CA CYS A 20 -17.25 -8.30 4.34
C CYS A 20 -16.98 -7.04 5.16
N GLN A 21 -15.91 -6.30 4.83
CA GLN A 21 -15.61 -5.01 5.47
C GLN A 21 -16.68 -3.96 5.19
N ALA A 22 -17.14 -3.82 3.95
CA ALA A 22 -18.21 -2.88 3.59
C ALA A 22 -19.53 -3.18 4.33
N ARG A 23 -19.79 -4.44 4.66
CA ARG A 23 -20.97 -4.88 5.42
C ARG A 23 -20.76 -4.92 6.93
N GLN A 24 -19.57 -4.54 7.43
CA GLN A 24 -19.21 -4.65 8.85
C GLN A 24 -19.38 -6.08 9.41
N ALA A 25 -19.18 -7.08 8.56
CA ALA A 25 -19.35 -8.50 8.85
C ALA A 25 -18.11 -9.06 9.59
N SER A 26 -17.89 -8.60 10.82
CA SER A 26 -16.65 -8.84 11.58
C SER A 26 -16.41 -10.32 11.93
N ALA A 27 -17.46 -11.11 12.10
CA ALA A 27 -17.36 -12.55 12.36
C ALA A 27 -16.86 -13.30 11.11
N GLU A 28 -17.39 -12.94 9.95
CA GLU A 28 -17.04 -13.49 8.65
C GLU A 28 -15.61 -13.12 8.27
N ILE A 29 -15.17 -11.88 8.54
CA ILE A 29 -13.78 -11.47 8.35
C ILE A 29 -12.84 -12.36 9.16
N LYS A 30 -13.16 -12.61 10.44
CA LYS A 30 -12.36 -13.49 11.30
C LYS A 30 -12.32 -14.92 10.76
N ALA A 31 -13.48 -15.47 10.38
CA ALA A 31 -13.57 -16.81 9.81
C ALA A 31 -12.78 -16.92 8.49
N LEU A 32 -12.85 -15.90 7.63
CA LEU A 32 -12.14 -15.84 6.36
C LEU A 32 -10.61 -15.79 6.57
N THR A 33 -10.15 -14.99 7.53
CA THR A 33 -8.74 -14.92 7.93
C THR A 33 -8.23 -16.25 8.47
N GLN A 34 -8.98 -16.92 9.34
CA GLN A 34 -8.61 -18.25 9.84
C GLN A 34 -8.57 -19.30 8.73
N ALA A 35 -9.55 -19.31 7.83
CA ALA A 35 -9.59 -20.21 6.70
C ALA A 35 -8.43 -19.96 5.71
N LEU A 36 -7.97 -18.71 5.57
CA LEU A 36 -6.79 -18.37 4.77
C LEU A 36 -5.51 -18.87 5.44
N ILE A 37 -5.35 -18.66 6.76
CA ILE A 37 -4.21 -19.16 7.52
C ILE A 37 -4.13 -20.69 7.43
N GLN A 38 -5.26 -21.39 7.61
CA GLN A 38 -5.34 -22.84 7.48
C GLN A 38 -4.96 -23.31 6.07
N ALA A 39 -5.40 -22.60 5.02
CA ALA A 39 -5.04 -22.93 3.64
C ALA A 39 -3.53 -22.81 3.35
N TYR A 40 -2.80 -22.02 4.15
CA TYR A 40 -1.35 -21.88 4.06
C TYR A 40 -0.56 -22.72 5.08
N GLY A 41 -1.21 -23.70 5.71
CA GLY A 41 -0.56 -24.63 6.65
C GLY A 41 -0.66 -24.22 8.12
N GLY A 42 -1.57 -23.31 8.46
CA GLY A 42 -1.86 -22.93 9.85
C GLY A 42 -0.90 -21.90 10.44
N ASP A 43 0.22 -21.60 9.77
CA ASP A 43 1.20 -20.62 10.26
C ASP A 43 0.98 -19.23 9.65
N LYS A 44 0.67 -18.26 10.53
CA LYS A 44 0.56 -16.83 10.18
C LYS A 44 1.84 -16.29 9.57
N LYS A 45 3.01 -16.80 9.97
CA LYS A 45 4.32 -16.33 9.50
C LYS A 45 4.51 -16.55 8.00
N SER A 46 3.93 -17.63 7.47
CA SER A 46 4.08 -18.02 6.06
C SER A 46 3.21 -17.23 5.07
N LEU A 47 2.28 -16.39 5.55
CA LEU A 47 1.29 -15.71 4.70
C LEU A 47 1.92 -14.80 3.64
N VAL A 48 2.69 -13.79 4.05
CA VAL A 48 3.32 -12.80 3.15
C VAL A 48 4.39 -13.44 2.25
N PRO A 49 5.27 -14.34 2.75
CA PRO A 49 6.17 -15.09 1.88
C PRO A 49 5.45 -15.79 0.73
N LYS A 50 4.33 -16.46 1.00
CA LYS A 50 3.56 -17.19 -0.02
C LYS A 50 2.75 -16.27 -0.93
N LEU A 51 2.09 -15.25 -0.38
CA LEU A 51 1.30 -14.29 -1.16
C LEU A 51 2.17 -13.50 -2.13
N CYS A 52 3.36 -13.08 -1.69
CA CYS A 52 4.29 -12.27 -2.50
C CYS A 52 5.36 -13.13 -3.21
N HIS A 53 5.26 -14.46 -3.15
CA HIS A 53 6.20 -15.42 -3.74
C HIS A 53 7.69 -15.12 -3.41
N LEU A 54 7.97 -14.83 -2.14
CA LEU A 54 9.30 -14.55 -1.60
C LEU A 54 10.09 -15.83 -1.26
N GLU A 55 9.49 -17.01 -1.41
CA GLU A 55 10.11 -18.31 -1.09
C GLU A 55 11.27 -18.63 -2.03
N ASP A 56 11.18 -18.26 -3.30
CA ASP A 56 12.24 -18.47 -4.30
C ASP A 56 13.54 -17.70 -3.99
N ILE A 57 13.46 -16.62 -3.22
CA ILE A 57 14.64 -15.84 -2.81
C ILE A 57 15.43 -16.61 -1.77
N LYS A 58 14.72 -17.32 -0.88
CA LYS A 58 15.37 -18.20 0.10
C LYS A 58 16.11 -19.34 -0.61
N ALA A 59 15.48 -19.97 -1.60
CA ALA A 59 16.09 -21.03 -2.40
C ALA A 59 17.35 -20.56 -3.15
N LYS A 60 17.34 -19.35 -3.72
CA LYS A 60 18.50 -18.78 -4.44
C LYS A 60 19.69 -18.44 -3.55
N ASN A 61 19.45 -18.05 -2.29
CA ASN A 61 20.53 -17.75 -1.35
C ASN A 61 21.16 -19.03 -0.78
N ASP A 62 20.38 -20.09 -0.57
CA ASP A 62 20.87 -21.38 -0.08
C ASP A 62 21.71 -22.12 -1.15
N GLU A 63 21.39 -21.99 -2.43
CA GLU A 63 22.20 -22.55 -3.54
C GLU A 63 23.54 -21.84 -3.74
N ASN A 64 23.68 -20.58 -3.33
CA ASN A 64 24.90 -19.80 -3.55
C ASN A 64 26.01 -20.05 -2.51
N THR A 65 25.80 -20.99 -1.57
CA THR A 65 26.75 -21.33 -0.49
C THR A 65 27.53 -22.63 -0.77
N ASN A 66 27.15 -23.41 -1.79
CA ASN A 66 27.91 -24.58 -2.22
C ASN A 66 28.53 -24.29 -3.59
N ASN A 67 29.72 -23.69 -3.56
CA ASN A 67 30.57 -23.58 -4.74
C ASN A 67 31.19 -24.96 -4.98
N ASP A 68 30.51 -25.81 -5.75
CA ASP A 68 31.15 -26.90 -6.48
C ASP A 68 31.01 -26.66 -7.99
N ASP A 69 32.16 -26.57 -8.61
CA ASP A 69 32.42 -26.13 -9.96
C ASP A 69 32.13 -27.27 -10.94
N SER A 70 30.86 -27.44 -11.35
CA SER A 70 30.55 -28.28 -12.53
C SER A 70 29.09 -28.22 -13.01
N SER A 71 28.63 -27.07 -13.53
CA SER A 71 27.67 -27.08 -14.67
C SER A 71 27.48 -25.71 -15.34
N LYS A 72 28.56 -25.12 -15.89
CA LYS A 72 28.43 -24.17 -17.00
C LYS A 72 28.01 -24.90 -18.27
N LYS A 73 26.72 -25.25 -18.42
CA LYS A 73 26.17 -25.53 -19.74
C LYS A 73 24.69 -25.19 -19.85
N LYS A 74 24.45 -24.18 -20.69
CA LYS A 74 23.21 -23.93 -21.47
C LYS A 74 22.09 -23.16 -20.78
N ARG A 75 22.24 -21.84 -20.73
CA ARG A 75 21.11 -20.91 -20.98
C ARG A 75 21.52 -19.83 -21.98
N LYS A 76 21.80 -20.28 -23.21
CA LYS A 76 21.68 -19.45 -24.42
C LYS A 76 20.32 -19.78 -25.05
N ASN A 77 19.39 -18.85 -24.95
CA ASN A 77 18.41 -18.45 -25.97
C ASN A 77 17.25 -17.69 -25.31
N GLY A 78 16.91 -16.54 -25.88
CA GLY A 78 15.79 -15.71 -25.46
C GLY A 78 14.45 -16.38 -25.75
N ASP A 79 13.99 -17.19 -24.81
CA ASP A 79 12.63 -17.70 -24.78
C ASP A 79 11.88 -17.01 -23.63
N HIS A 80 10.85 -16.25 -23.99
CA HIS A 80 10.10 -15.42 -23.06
C HIS A 80 9.07 -16.32 -22.35
N ASP A 81 9.48 -16.94 -21.24
CA ASP A 81 8.63 -17.87 -20.46
C ASP A 81 7.27 -17.22 -20.10
N PRO A 82 6.12 -17.74 -20.59
CA PRO A 82 4.79 -17.23 -20.26
C PRO A 82 4.44 -17.40 -18.77
N LEU A 83 5.12 -18.29 -18.04
CA LEU A 83 4.99 -18.44 -16.58
C LEU A 83 5.61 -17.27 -15.82
N ALA A 84 6.68 -16.67 -16.34
CA ALA A 84 7.31 -15.50 -15.72
C ALA A 84 6.42 -14.25 -15.78
N LYS A 85 5.68 -14.06 -16.88
CA LYS A 85 4.65 -13.01 -17.00
C LYS A 85 3.48 -13.25 -16.06
N ASN A 86 3.07 -14.52 -15.90
CA ASN A 86 2.02 -14.88 -14.95
C ASN A 86 2.47 -14.62 -13.50
N ARG A 87 3.73 -14.92 -13.17
CA ARG A 87 4.28 -14.72 -11.83
C ARG A 87 4.22 -13.26 -11.36
N ALA A 88 4.62 -12.30 -12.19
CA ALA A 88 4.54 -10.89 -11.82
C ALA A 88 3.09 -10.45 -11.52
N SER A 89 2.13 -10.96 -12.30
CA SER A 89 0.69 -10.75 -12.05
C SER A 89 0.24 -11.38 -10.72
N LEU A 90 0.66 -12.61 -10.44
CA LEU A 90 0.35 -13.30 -9.17
C LEU A 90 0.92 -12.55 -7.96
N VAL A 91 2.17 -12.09 -8.03
CA VAL A 91 2.81 -11.28 -6.97
C VAL A 91 2.05 -9.96 -6.79
N SER A 92 1.63 -9.31 -7.87
CA SER A 92 0.81 -8.09 -7.80
C SER A 92 -0.53 -8.35 -7.12
N HIS A 93 -1.26 -9.39 -7.52
CA HIS A 93 -2.54 -9.75 -6.92
C HIS A 93 -2.40 -10.15 -5.43
N GLY A 94 -1.35 -10.90 -5.08
CA GLY A 94 -1.04 -11.27 -3.70
C GLY A 94 -0.67 -10.05 -2.85
N SER A 95 0.09 -9.10 -3.40
CA SER A 95 0.44 -7.84 -2.75
C SER A 95 -0.78 -6.95 -2.50
N HIS A 96 -1.71 -6.87 -3.46
CA HIS A 96 -2.97 -6.16 -3.27
C HIS A 96 -3.83 -6.82 -2.19
N LEU A 97 -3.92 -8.15 -2.15
CA LEU A 97 -4.61 -8.86 -1.09
C LEU A 97 -3.99 -8.57 0.30
N ALA A 98 -2.65 -8.65 0.42
CA ALA A 98 -1.96 -8.33 1.66
C ALA A 98 -2.20 -6.88 2.12
N THR A 99 -2.22 -5.94 1.18
CA THR A 99 -2.53 -4.53 1.45
C THR A 99 -3.97 -4.34 1.92
N THR A 100 -4.95 -4.97 1.27
CA THR A 100 -6.35 -4.95 1.70
C THR A 100 -6.49 -5.53 3.11
N MET A 101 -5.83 -6.65 3.40
CA MET A 101 -5.85 -7.25 4.73
C MET A 101 -5.21 -6.34 5.80
N LEU A 102 -4.15 -5.60 5.47
CA LEU A 102 -3.55 -4.59 6.37
C LEU A 102 -4.49 -3.39 6.62
N SER A 103 -5.36 -3.05 5.68
CA SER A 103 -6.31 -1.94 5.84
C SER A 103 -7.50 -2.27 6.75
N ILE A 104 -7.76 -3.56 7.00
CA ILE A 104 -8.86 -4.05 7.84
C ILE A 104 -8.36 -4.22 9.28
N PRO A 105 -8.81 -3.38 10.23
CA PRO A 105 -8.33 -3.44 11.61
C PRO A 105 -8.67 -4.77 12.29
N GLY A 106 -7.79 -5.19 13.21
CA GLY A 106 -8.01 -6.33 14.09
C GLY A 106 -7.23 -7.59 13.67
N PRO A 107 -7.80 -8.80 13.85
CA PRO A 107 -7.05 -10.05 13.68
C PRO A 107 -6.48 -10.26 12.27
N THR A 108 -7.10 -9.66 11.26
CA THR A 108 -6.66 -9.73 9.86
C THR A 108 -5.38 -8.94 9.63
N SER A 109 -5.32 -7.68 10.08
CA SER A 109 -4.10 -6.88 10.01
C SER A 109 -2.99 -7.48 10.89
N ASP A 110 -3.32 -7.97 12.09
CA ASP A 110 -2.36 -8.59 13.00
C ASP A 110 -1.69 -9.84 12.38
N ALA A 111 -2.45 -10.65 11.62
CA ALA A 111 -1.91 -11.82 10.94
C ALA A 111 -0.87 -11.44 9.87
N ILE A 112 -1.15 -10.42 9.07
CA ILE A 112 -0.20 -9.92 8.06
C ILE A 112 1.00 -9.25 8.73
N GLN A 113 0.79 -8.43 9.76
CA GLN A 113 1.88 -7.80 10.51
C GLN A 113 2.81 -8.86 11.14
N THR A 114 2.25 -9.93 11.71
CA THR A 114 3.03 -11.06 12.24
C THR A 114 3.87 -11.72 11.14
N SER A 115 3.30 -11.88 9.94
CA SER A 115 4.02 -12.43 8.79
C SER A 115 5.15 -11.53 8.32
N ILE A 116 4.93 -10.22 8.23
CA ILE A 116 5.98 -9.25 7.87
C ILE A 116 7.13 -9.26 8.87
N LEU A 117 6.84 -9.39 10.18
CA LEU A 117 7.88 -9.47 11.21
C LEU A 117 8.69 -10.77 11.17
N SER A 118 8.16 -11.83 10.58
CA SER A 118 8.88 -13.09 10.42
C SER A 118 9.80 -13.12 9.21
N LEU A 119 9.75 -12.10 8.35
CA LEU A 119 10.63 -12.00 7.18
C LEU A 119 12.07 -11.73 7.62
N SER A 120 13.02 -12.35 6.90
CA SER A 120 14.43 -11.98 7.00
C SER A 120 14.68 -10.57 6.44
N ALA A 121 15.80 -9.95 6.80
CA ALA A 121 16.19 -8.63 6.28
C ALA A 121 16.26 -8.62 4.74
N GLU A 122 16.76 -9.69 4.13
CA GLU A 122 16.84 -9.83 2.67
C GLU A 122 15.45 -9.96 2.02
N GLN A 123 14.55 -10.75 2.61
CA GLN A 123 13.18 -10.86 2.09
C GLN A 123 12.43 -9.53 2.23
N LEU A 124 12.65 -8.81 3.32
CA LEU A 124 12.04 -7.49 3.54
C LEU A 124 12.60 -6.45 2.56
N TYR A 125 13.91 -6.48 2.29
CA TYR A 125 14.54 -5.64 1.27
C TYR A 125 13.95 -5.94 -0.12
N HIS A 126 13.85 -7.21 -0.51
CA HIS A 126 13.25 -7.59 -1.79
C HIS A 126 11.78 -7.19 -1.88
N LEU A 127 11.01 -7.35 -0.80
CA LEU A 127 9.62 -6.89 -0.74
C LEU A 127 9.55 -5.36 -0.97
N ALA A 128 10.49 -4.60 -0.40
CA ALA A 128 10.57 -3.15 -0.54
C ALA A 128 11.05 -2.67 -1.92
N SER A 129 11.85 -3.44 -2.66
CA SER A 129 12.52 -3.01 -3.89
C SER A 129 11.99 -3.64 -5.19
N SER A 130 11.39 -4.84 -5.14
CA SER A 130 11.14 -5.67 -6.33
C SER A 130 10.09 -5.12 -7.29
N SER A 131 9.00 -4.54 -6.79
CA SER A 131 7.91 -4.03 -7.64
C SER A 131 7.05 -2.98 -6.92
N GLY A 132 6.28 -2.21 -7.68
CA GLY A 132 5.33 -1.23 -7.15
C GLY A 132 4.33 -1.83 -6.15
N PRO A 133 3.65 -2.96 -6.47
CA PRO A 133 2.74 -3.61 -5.53
C PRO A 133 3.43 -4.10 -4.24
N THR A 134 4.62 -4.70 -4.33
CA THR A 134 5.32 -5.24 -3.15
C THR A 134 5.84 -4.12 -2.23
N SER A 135 6.42 -3.07 -2.81
CA SER A 135 6.86 -1.88 -2.04
C SER A 135 5.67 -1.17 -1.38
N HIS A 136 4.50 -1.23 -2.02
CA HIS A 136 3.26 -0.72 -1.45
C HIS A 136 2.82 -1.52 -0.22
N VAL A 137 3.04 -2.84 -0.15
CA VAL A 137 2.78 -3.63 1.06
C VAL A 137 3.59 -3.11 2.25
N VAL A 138 4.89 -2.85 2.07
CA VAL A 138 5.77 -2.30 3.12
C VAL A 138 5.32 -0.89 3.51
N THR A 139 5.02 -0.05 2.52
CA THR A 139 4.55 1.32 2.73
C THR A 139 3.21 1.35 3.48
N ALA A 140 2.28 0.49 3.12
CA ALA A 140 0.98 0.33 3.79
C ALA A 140 1.18 -0.19 5.22
N ALA A 141 2.03 -1.19 5.41
CA ALA A 141 2.37 -1.73 6.73
C ALA A 141 2.92 -0.65 7.67
N LEU A 142 3.83 0.20 7.19
CA LEU A 142 4.34 1.34 7.97
C LEU A 142 3.20 2.29 8.35
N LYS A 143 2.28 2.62 7.44
CA LYS A 143 1.16 3.53 7.70
C LYS A 143 0.05 2.94 8.59
N THR A 144 -0.09 1.63 8.60
CA THR A 144 -1.11 0.92 9.38
C THR A 144 -0.74 0.89 10.87
N ALA A 145 -1.73 1.17 11.73
CA ALA A 145 -1.57 1.01 13.17
C ALA A 145 -1.33 -0.45 13.55
N SER A 146 -0.37 -0.68 14.45
CA SER A 146 -0.04 -2.02 14.93
C SER A 146 -0.36 -2.14 16.41
N SER A 147 -0.94 -3.28 16.80
CA SER A 147 -1.07 -3.67 18.20
C SER A 147 0.30 -3.86 18.85
N ASN A 148 1.27 -4.34 18.08
CA ASN A 148 2.66 -4.52 18.50
C ASN A 148 3.46 -3.21 18.37
N LYS A 149 3.90 -2.66 19.51
CA LYS A 149 4.69 -1.43 19.60
C LYS A 149 6.10 -1.53 18.97
N ALA A 150 6.62 -2.75 18.80
CA ALA A 150 7.91 -3.00 18.16
C ALA A 150 7.80 -3.15 16.63
N PHE A 151 6.59 -3.26 16.08
CA PHE A 151 6.37 -3.61 14.67
C PHE A 151 7.08 -2.68 13.69
N HIS A 152 6.82 -1.37 13.78
CA HIS A 152 7.45 -0.40 12.88
C HIS A 152 8.94 -0.25 13.13
N LYS A 153 9.37 -0.37 14.40
CA LYS A 153 10.80 -0.32 14.75
C LYS A 153 11.56 -1.48 14.11
N ALA A 154 11.02 -2.69 14.15
CA ALA A 154 11.64 -3.88 13.58
C ALA A 154 11.83 -3.76 12.06
N ILE A 155 10.81 -3.29 11.34
CA ILE A 155 10.90 -3.05 9.88
C ILE A 155 12.00 -2.03 9.56
N VAL A 156 12.02 -0.91 10.29
CA VAL A 156 12.99 0.16 10.04
C VAL A 156 14.41 -0.28 10.37
N VAL A 157 14.61 -0.98 11.49
CA VAL A 157 15.93 -1.50 11.89
C VAL A 157 16.46 -2.50 10.86
N ALA A 158 15.59 -3.36 10.31
CA ALA A 158 15.99 -4.33 9.29
C ALA A 158 16.36 -3.68 7.94
N LEU A 159 15.67 -2.61 7.53
CA LEU A 159 15.92 -1.93 6.25
C LEU A 159 17.02 -0.86 6.31
N ARG A 160 17.29 -0.30 7.49
CA ARG A 160 18.23 0.82 7.67
C ARG A 160 19.61 0.60 7.02
N PRO A 161 20.29 -0.55 7.18
CA PRO A 161 21.66 -0.72 6.66
C PRO A 161 21.75 -0.55 5.14
N ARG A 162 20.66 -0.79 4.41
CA ARG A 162 20.60 -0.75 2.95
C ARG A 162 19.65 0.33 2.44
N VAL A 163 19.39 1.37 3.23
CA VAL A 163 18.39 2.38 2.90
C VAL A 163 18.80 3.26 1.72
N ALA A 164 20.08 3.58 1.59
CA ALA A 164 20.59 4.35 0.46
C ALA A 164 20.57 3.50 -0.83
N GLU A 165 21.03 2.24 -0.77
CA GLU A 165 20.90 1.27 -1.86
C GLU A 165 19.44 1.11 -2.30
N LEU A 166 18.52 0.98 -1.35
CA LEU A 166 17.09 0.83 -1.65
C LEU A 166 16.55 1.96 -2.52
N VAL A 167 17.01 3.21 -2.33
CA VAL A 167 16.56 4.36 -3.14
C VAL A 167 17.29 4.44 -4.48
N LEU A 168 18.57 4.03 -4.52
CA LEU A 168 19.39 4.15 -5.72
C LEU A 168 19.16 3.00 -6.70
N ASP A 169 18.93 1.79 -6.19
CA ASP A 169 18.81 0.56 -6.99
C ASP A 169 17.35 0.28 -7.44
N SER A 170 16.36 0.88 -6.77
CA SER A 170 14.94 0.65 -7.05
C SER A 170 14.15 1.94 -7.23
N GLU A 171 13.35 1.98 -8.29
CA GLU A 171 12.40 3.07 -8.56
C GLU A 171 11.24 3.16 -7.55
N HIS A 172 11.11 2.17 -6.66
CA HIS A 172 10.04 2.08 -5.68
C HIS A 172 10.51 2.28 -4.23
N GLY A 173 11.82 2.17 -3.99
CA GLY A 173 12.40 2.35 -2.66
C GLY A 173 12.17 3.75 -2.10
N ASP A 174 12.05 4.76 -2.97
CA ASP A 174 11.76 6.15 -2.62
C ASP A 174 10.53 6.30 -1.72
N ARG A 175 9.46 5.57 -2.04
CA ARG A 175 8.18 5.59 -1.30
C ARG A 175 8.31 4.95 0.07
N VAL A 176 9.07 3.86 0.17
CA VAL A 176 9.29 3.14 1.43
C VAL A 176 10.09 4.03 2.38
N VAL A 177 11.20 4.60 1.91
CA VAL A 177 12.05 5.49 2.73
C VAL A 177 11.30 6.75 3.13
N THR A 178 10.56 7.37 2.21
CA THR A 178 9.70 8.51 2.52
C THR A 178 8.69 8.16 3.61
N ALA A 179 8.06 6.97 3.54
CA ALA A 179 7.13 6.52 4.56
C ALA A 179 7.81 6.27 5.91
N MET A 180 9.00 5.67 5.94
CA MET A 180 9.77 5.44 7.17
C MET A 180 10.07 6.75 7.91
N VAL A 181 10.48 7.80 7.19
CA VAL A 181 10.83 9.10 7.79
C VAL A 181 9.59 9.89 8.20
N ASN A 182 8.51 9.83 7.42
CA ASN A 182 7.28 10.59 7.67
C ASN A 182 6.31 9.92 8.66
N MET A 183 6.65 8.76 9.23
CA MET A 183 5.88 8.12 10.29
C MET A 183 5.68 9.06 11.48
N PRO A 184 4.58 8.99 12.26
CA PRO A 184 4.47 9.79 13.47
C PRO A 184 5.60 9.48 14.48
N THR A 185 6.11 10.50 15.17
CA THR A 185 7.21 10.30 16.14
C THR A 185 6.67 9.85 17.51
N THR A 186 7.34 8.91 18.18
CA THR A 186 7.02 8.57 19.58
C THR A 186 7.58 9.66 20.47
N GLN A 187 6.70 10.48 21.07
CA GLN A 187 7.11 11.47 22.05
C GLN A 187 6.97 10.91 23.47
N PRO A 188 7.92 11.17 24.39
CA PRO A 188 7.63 11.13 25.81
C PRO A 188 6.57 12.19 26.10
N VAL A 189 5.54 11.82 26.87
CA VAL A 189 4.46 12.74 27.21
C VAL A 189 5.07 13.88 28.02
N THR A 190 5.13 15.09 27.46
CA THR A 190 5.39 16.30 28.24
C THR A 190 4.06 16.84 28.72
N ALA A 191 4.03 17.51 29.88
CA ALA A 191 2.80 18.04 30.49
C ALA A 191 1.98 18.96 29.53
N ALA A 192 2.65 19.61 28.57
CA ALA A 192 2.01 20.40 27.51
C ALA A 192 1.27 19.52 26.47
N SER A 193 1.80 18.36 26.13
CA SER A 193 1.16 17.41 25.21
C SER A 193 -0.05 16.70 25.82
N THR A 194 -0.07 16.52 27.15
CA THR A 194 -1.24 16.02 27.88
C THR A 194 -2.37 17.04 27.95
N ALA A 195 -2.07 18.34 28.02
CA ALA A 195 -3.09 19.39 27.98
C ALA A 195 -3.79 19.47 26.60
N ALA A 196 -3.03 19.34 25.51
CA ALA A 196 -3.57 19.29 24.15
C ALA A 196 -4.32 17.97 23.84
N ALA A 197 -3.88 16.84 24.41
CA ALA A 197 -4.59 15.56 24.33
C ALA A 197 -5.88 15.54 25.18
N ALA A 198 -5.88 16.24 26.32
CA ALA A 198 -7.04 16.36 27.21
C ALA A 198 -8.13 17.27 26.64
N SER A 199 -7.77 18.37 25.98
CA SER A 199 -8.75 19.24 25.32
C SER A 199 -9.36 18.66 24.03
N SER A 200 -8.73 17.64 23.45
CA SER A 200 -9.20 16.96 22.24
C SER A 200 -9.91 15.62 22.48
N GLY A 201 -10.12 15.21 23.75
CA GLY A 201 -10.82 13.96 24.10
C GLY A 201 -10.24 12.69 23.46
N THR A 202 -9.02 12.78 22.91
CA THR A 202 -8.47 11.77 22.02
C THR A 202 -7.48 10.94 22.82
N ALA A 203 -7.89 9.75 23.22
CA ALA A 203 -6.96 8.72 23.65
C ALA A 203 -5.91 8.54 22.54
N VAL A 204 -4.69 9.03 22.78
CA VAL A 204 -3.55 8.91 21.88
C VAL A 204 -3.18 7.44 21.80
N THR A 205 -3.88 6.70 20.94
CA THR A 205 -3.53 5.36 20.49
C THR A 205 -2.36 5.51 19.50
N ALA A 206 -1.19 5.81 20.05
CA ALA A 206 0.09 5.89 19.34
C ALA A 206 0.55 4.49 18.89
N SER A 207 -0.25 3.82 18.07
CA SER A 207 -0.02 2.47 17.57
C SER A 207 0.80 2.45 16.27
N ALA A 208 1.07 3.62 15.67
CA ALA A 208 1.98 3.78 14.54
C ALA A 208 2.98 4.89 14.83
N SER A 209 4.05 4.55 15.53
CA SER A 209 4.96 5.56 16.06
C SER A 209 6.41 5.08 16.04
N LEU A 210 7.30 5.89 15.44
CA LEU A 210 8.72 5.60 15.32
C LEU A 210 9.54 6.60 16.17
N PRO A 211 10.49 6.13 17.01
CA PRO A 211 11.39 7.03 17.74
C PRO A 211 12.20 7.95 16.82
N LEU A 212 12.43 9.18 17.25
CA LEU A 212 13.14 10.19 16.47
C LEU A 212 14.56 9.75 16.08
N HIS A 213 15.30 9.13 17.00
CA HIS A 213 16.66 8.65 16.74
C HIS A 213 16.74 7.61 15.62
N LEU A 214 15.70 6.79 15.42
CA LEU A 214 15.68 5.84 14.30
C LEU A 214 15.51 6.57 12.97
N LYS A 215 14.71 7.64 12.94
CA LYS A 215 14.60 8.49 11.75
C LYS A 215 15.90 9.23 11.47
N GLU A 216 16.57 9.74 12.50
CA GLU A 216 17.90 10.34 12.37
C GLU A 216 18.93 9.36 11.83
N ALA A 217 18.90 8.11 12.30
CA ALA A 217 19.79 7.08 11.79
C ALA A 217 19.53 6.80 10.30
N VAL A 218 18.26 6.76 9.87
CA VAL A 218 17.92 6.67 8.44
C VAL A 218 18.44 7.87 7.66
N MET A 219 18.22 9.09 8.17
CA MET A 219 18.72 10.32 7.52
C MET A 219 20.25 10.35 7.44
N THR A 220 20.94 9.87 8.46
CA THR A 220 22.40 9.77 8.49
C THR A 220 22.91 8.85 7.38
N SER A 221 22.33 7.65 7.24
CA SER A 221 22.67 6.73 6.14
C SER A 221 22.35 7.29 4.75
N LEU A 222 21.32 8.13 4.61
CA LEU A 222 21.08 8.86 3.35
C LEU A 222 22.10 9.97 3.10
N GLY A 223 22.53 10.66 4.16
CA GLY A 223 23.54 11.73 4.13
C GLY A 223 24.92 11.24 3.73
N GLU A 224 25.31 10.05 4.16
CA GLU A 224 26.58 9.40 3.77
C GLU A 224 26.74 9.27 2.24
N ARG A 225 25.63 9.14 1.52
CA ARG A 225 25.59 9.04 0.05
C ARG A 225 24.84 10.21 -0.60
N GLU A 226 24.94 11.40 -0.02
CA GLU A 226 24.22 12.59 -0.50
C GLU A 226 24.44 12.88 -1.98
N LYS A 227 25.70 12.81 -2.45
CA LYS A 227 26.03 13.09 -3.86
C LYS A 227 25.27 12.17 -4.81
N ASP A 228 25.35 10.86 -4.58
CA ASP A 228 24.63 9.85 -5.38
C ASP A 228 23.12 10.08 -5.35
N MET A 229 22.58 10.45 -4.18
CA MET A 229 21.16 10.75 -4.00
C MET A 229 20.74 11.99 -4.79
N ARG A 230 21.60 13.01 -4.88
CA ARG A 230 21.33 14.21 -5.68
C ARG A 230 21.45 13.96 -7.18
N ASP A 231 22.30 13.03 -7.60
CA ASP A 231 22.48 12.66 -9.00
C ASP A 231 21.34 11.77 -9.51
N SER A 232 20.76 10.93 -8.64
CA SER A 232 19.60 10.10 -8.95
C SER A 232 18.26 10.85 -8.89
N PHE A 233 17.35 10.56 -9.82
CA PHE A 233 15.99 11.11 -9.81
C PHE A 233 15.17 10.65 -8.59
N ALA A 234 15.26 9.36 -8.23
CA ALA A 234 14.62 8.81 -7.04
C ALA A 234 15.19 9.42 -5.77
N GLY A 235 16.52 9.57 -5.72
CA GLY A 235 17.22 10.20 -4.59
C GLY A 235 16.79 11.66 -4.38
N ARG A 236 16.76 12.49 -5.43
CA ARG A 236 16.26 13.88 -5.35
C ARG A 236 14.83 13.97 -4.85
N ARG A 237 13.99 13.02 -5.25
CA ARG A 237 12.59 12.96 -4.79
C ARG A 237 12.51 12.66 -3.30
N VAL A 238 13.25 11.66 -2.81
CA VAL A 238 13.35 11.38 -1.37
C VAL A 238 13.86 12.61 -0.63
N TRP A 239 14.98 13.19 -1.10
CA TRP A 239 15.61 14.36 -0.49
C TRP A 239 14.64 15.51 -0.23
N ARG A 240 13.80 15.83 -1.21
CA ARG A 240 12.74 16.84 -1.09
C ARG A 240 11.60 16.41 -0.17
N ASN A 241 11.14 15.17 -0.28
CA ASN A 241 10.00 14.65 0.49
C ASN A 241 10.28 14.53 1.98
N VAL A 242 11.53 14.22 2.34
CA VAL A 242 11.96 14.08 3.75
C VAL A 242 12.60 15.34 4.32
N LYS A 243 12.62 16.44 3.54
CA LYS A 243 13.26 17.71 3.89
C LYS A 243 14.72 17.50 4.34
N ALA A 244 15.47 16.71 3.58
CA ALA A 244 16.85 16.36 3.92
C ALA A 244 17.78 17.58 4.00
N ASP A 245 17.55 18.63 3.19
CA ASP A 245 18.29 19.89 3.30
C ASP A 245 18.07 20.58 4.66
N LEU A 246 16.85 20.51 5.18
CA LEU A 246 16.51 21.04 6.51
C LEU A 246 17.17 20.20 7.61
N TRP A 247 17.21 18.87 7.44
CA TRP A 247 17.92 17.99 8.37
C TRP A 247 19.43 18.32 8.42
N ALA A 248 20.07 18.52 7.27
CA ALA A 248 21.50 18.78 7.16
C ALA A 248 21.92 20.14 7.74
N HIS A 249 21.17 21.21 7.45
CA HIS A 249 21.59 22.58 7.82
C HIS A 249 20.85 23.15 9.04
N ARG A 250 19.63 22.68 9.32
CA ARG A 250 18.73 23.24 10.35
C ARG A 250 18.03 22.11 11.11
N ARG A 251 18.84 21.27 11.75
CA ARG A 251 18.41 20.06 12.46
C ARG A 251 17.21 20.30 13.39
N ALA A 252 17.22 21.38 14.17
CA ALA A 252 16.14 21.71 15.12
C ALA A 252 14.79 21.92 14.44
N GLU A 253 14.77 22.56 13.28
CA GLU A 253 13.55 22.80 12.53
C GLU A 253 13.04 21.57 11.82
N TRP A 254 13.94 20.70 11.39
CA TRP A 254 13.52 19.38 10.91
C TRP A 254 12.86 18.57 12.01
N VAL A 255 13.36 18.64 13.25
CA VAL A 255 12.71 18.00 14.40
C VAL A 255 11.32 18.59 14.64
N GLN A 256 11.16 19.90 14.53
CA GLN A 256 9.85 20.54 14.66
C GLN A 256 8.90 20.10 13.53
N TRP A 257 9.36 20.10 12.28
CA TRP A 257 8.61 19.59 11.13
C TRP A 257 8.15 18.14 11.31
N GLN A 258 9.01 17.28 11.88
CA GLN A 258 8.67 15.89 12.23
C GLN A 258 7.56 15.79 13.30
N ARG A 259 7.43 16.78 14.18
CA ARG A 259 6.32 16.86 15.14
C ARG A 259 5.04 17.33 14.46
N ASP A 260 5.14 18.32 13.58
CA ASP A 260 3.98 18.87 12.88
C ASP A 260 3.34 17.83 11.95
N ILE A 261 4.16 17.01 11.26
CA ILE A 261 3.66 15.86 10.49
C ILE A 261 2.88 14.88 11.37
N ALA A 262 3.37 14.61 12.58
CA ALA A 262 2.68 13.71 13.49
C ALA A 262 1.28 14.25 13.88
N GLN A 263 1.14 15.57 14.04
CA GLN A 263 -0.14 16.22 14.32
C GLN A 263 -1.12 16.13 13.13
N ILE A 264 -0.65 16.38 11.91
CA ILE A 264 -1.48 16.28 10.69
C ILE A 264 -2.06 14.87 10.51
N VAL A 265 -1.24 13.83 10.76
CA VAL A 265 -1.68 12.44 10.63
C VAL A 265 -2.75 12.06 11.67
N VAL A 266 -2.69 12.65 12.87
CA VAL A 266 -3.71 12.45 13.91
C VAL A 266 -5.05 13.08 13.52
N VAL A 267 -5.03 14.32 13.02
CA VAL A 267 -6.25 15.04 12.60
C VAL A 267 -6.94 14.36 11.41
N ALA A 268 -6.17 13.92 10.41
CA ALA A 268 -6.72 13.21 9.25
C ALA A 268 -7.44 11.90 9.62
N ARG A 269 -7.02 11.22 10.69
CA ARG A 269 -7.68 9.99 11.17
C ARG A 269 -9.00 10.25 11.88
N GLN A 270 -9.18 11.42 12.51
CA GLN A 270 -10.42 11.78 13.20
C GLN A 270 -11.55 12.08 12.21
N HIS A 271 -11.25 12.79 11.11
CA HIS A 271 -12.26 13.10 10.09
C HIS A 271 -12.72 11.89 9.26
N GLY A 272 -11.97 10.78 9.26
CA GLY A 272 -12.37 9.53 8.60
C GLY A 272 -13.36 8.67 9.41
N SER A 273 -13.66 9.02 10.67
CA SER A 273 -14.49 8.21 11.57
C SER A 273 -15.89 8.79 11.84
N SER A 274 -16.25 9.96 11.28
CA SER A 274 -17.58 10.55 11.43
C SER A 274 -18.48 10.23 10.22
N GLY A 275 -18.87 8.97 10.08
CA GLY A 275 -19.74 8.51 9.00
C GLY A 275 -20.63 7.36 9.46
N GLY A 276 -21.59 7.64 10.36
CA GLY A 276 -22.59 6.65 10.73
C GLY A 276 -23.25 6.89 12.08
N ALA A 277 -24.21 7.81 12.15
CA ALA A 277 -25.26 7.78 13.16
C ALA A 277 -26.50 8.49 12.61
N GLY A 278 -27.42 7.70 12.05
CA GLY A 278 -28.75 8.17 11.69
C GLY A 278 -29.54 8.54 12.94
N GLY A 279 -29.88 9.82 13.08
CA GLY A 279 -30.81 10.32 14.08
C GLY A 279 -32.06 10.89 13.41
N ARG A 280 -33.01 10.03 13.04
CA ARG A 280 -34.38 10.46 12.72
C ARG A 280 -35.11 10.79 14.04
N LYS A 281 -35.24 12.08 14.36
CA LYS A 281 -36.34 12.64 15.18
C LYS A 281 -37.37 13.15 14.16
N GLY A 282 -38.60 12.65 14.07
CA GLY A 282 -39.63 12.71 15.10
C GLY A 282 -40.54 13.89 14.76
N LYS A 283 -41.72 13.65 14.17
CA LYS A 283 -42.79 14.65 14.04
C LYS A 283 -44.11 14.04 14.54
N PRO A 284 -44.85 14.77 15.40
CA PRO A 284 -45.92 14.20 16.21
C PRO A 284 -47.26 14.12 15.47
N THR A 285 -48.10 13.26 16.04
CA THR A 285 -49.52 13.00 15.77
C THR A 285 -50.42 14.20 16.03
N GLY A 286 -51.49 14.35 15.24
CA GLY A 286 -52.60 15.26 15.49
C GLY A 286 -53.64 15.21 14.37
N SER A 287 -54.81 14.67 14.71
CA SER A 287 -55.97 14.33 13.87
C SER A 287 -56.75 15.54 13.35
N ASN A 288 -57.37 15.44 12.17
CA ASN A 288 -58.80 15.70 11.92
C ASN A 288 -59.20 15.48 10.46
N ASP A 289 -60.10 14.51 10.27
CA ASP A 289 -61.38 14.56 9.56
C ASP A 289 -61.55 15.09 8.11
N VAL A 290 -62.08 14.15 7.31
CA VAL A 290 -63.31 14.25 6.46
C VAL A 290 -63.16 14.59 4.96
N ALA A 291 -63.74 13.65 4.18
CA ALA A 291 -64.37 13.76 2.85
C ALA A 291 -63.45 13.96 1.61
N VAL A 292 -63.75 13.50 0.39
CA VAL A 292 -64.79 12.65 -0.22
C VAL A 292 -64.28 12.30 -1.64
N ALA A 293 -64.68 11.13 -2.13
CA ALA A 293 -64.74 10.57 -3.49
C ALA A 293 -64.24 11.33 -4.75
N SER A 294 -63.59 10.59 -5.67
CA SER A 294 -64.03 10.30 -7.07
C SER A 294 -62.86 9.64 -7.85
N ARG A 295 -62.98 8.40 -8.36
CA ARG A 295 -63.53 7.94 -9.66
C ARG A 295 -62.78 8.41 -10.93
N GLY A 296 -62.38 7.45 -11.77
CA GLY A 296 -62.06 7.61 -13.19
C GLY A 296 -60.68 7.04 -13.56
N ALA A 297 -60.53 5.79 -14.02
CA ALA A 297 -60.90 5.21 -15.32
C ALA A 297 -59.96 5.60 -16.48
N GLY A 298 -59.32 4.57 -17.07
CA GLY A 298 -59.14 4.44 -18.52
C GLY A 298 -57.78 4.83 -19.10
N GLY A 299 -57.27 3.98 -20.00
CA GLY A 299 -56.43 4.45 -21.11
C GLY A 299 -55.18 3.62 -21.42
N GLN A 300 -55.34 2.61 -22.26
CA GLN A 300 -54.27 1.89 -22.98
C GLN A 300 -53.45 2.84 -23.86
N THR A 301 -52.17 2.51 -24.11
CA THR A 301 -51.62 2.28 -25.46
C THR A 301 -50.15 1.88 -25.38
N ARG A 302 -49.76 0.97 -26.29
CA ARG A 302 -48.44 0.33 -26.44
C ARG A 302 -47.67 0.98 -27.62
N PRO A 303 -46.36 0.64 -27.82
CA PRO A 303 -45.33 1.45 -28.49
C PRO A 303 -45.27 1.20 -30.01
N PRO A 304 -44.34 1.80 -30.79
CA PRO A 304 -43.08 1.06 -31.12
C PRO A 304 -41.83 1.89 -31.57
N PHE A 305 -40.68 1.19 -31.60
CA PHE A 305 -39.54 1.22 -32.56
C PHE A 305 -38.93 2.53 -33.13
N GLY A 306 -37.59 2.59 -33.13
CA GLY A 306 -36.81 3.47 -34.03
C GLY A 306 -35.29 3.48 -33.76
N LYS A 307 -34.54 2.59 -34.43
CA LYS A 307 -33.11 2.74 -34.84
C LYS A 307 -33.12 3.21 -36.33
N PRO A 308 -32.01 3.40 -37.07
CA PRO A 308 -30.62 3.83 -36.83
C PRO A 308 -30.17 4.91 -37.89
N ASN A 309 -28.87 5.04 -38.16
CA ASN A 309 -28.18 5.73 -39.29
C ASN A 309 -28.05 7.27 -39.20
N GLY A 310 -27.01 7.94 -39.70
CA GLY A 310 -25.79 7.64 -40.47
C GLY A 310 -24.90 8.90 -40.34
N GLY A 311 -23.60 8.91 -40.63
CA GLY A 311 -23.00 8.67 -41.93
C GLY A 311 -22.08 9.85 -42.30
N GLY A 312 -20.91 9.54 -42.87
CA GLY A 312 -20.07 10.40 -43.73
C GLY A 312 -19.23 11.49 -43.05
N GLY A 313 -18.03 11.82 -43.52
CA GLY A 313 -17.30 11.37 -44.70
C GLY A 313 -16.24 12.41 -45.11
N GLY A 314 -15.19 11.96 -45.81
CA GLY A 314 -14.25 12.78 -46.59
C GLY A 314 -13.23 13.59 -45.80
N GLY A 315 -11.98 13.80 -46.23
CA GLY A 315 -11.33 13.54 -47.52
C GLY A 315 -10.22 14.59 -47.73
N GLY A 316 -9.23 14.27 -48.58
CA GLY A 316 -8.19 15.18 -49.11
C GLY A 316 -6.95 15.28 -48.23
N GLY A 317 -5.75 14.89 -48.69
CA GLY A 317 -4.98 15.53 -49.77
C GLY A 317 -4.04 16.55 -49.12
N ASP A 318 -2.76 16.73 -49.43
CA ASP A 318 -1.97 16.54 -50.64
C ASP A 318 -0.49 16.83 -50.25
N ALA A 319 0.44 16.44 -51.13
CA ALA A 319 1.76 17.02 -51.41
C ALA A 319 2.74 17.33 -50.26
N GLY A 320 4.03 17.02 -50.34
CA GLY A 320 4.86 16.74 -51.51
C GLY A 320 6.25 17.33 -51.29
N GLY A 321 7.27 16.68 -51.85
CA GLY A 321 8.61 17.23 -52.10
C GLY A 321 9.51 17.37 -50.86
N GLY A 322 10.78 17.00 -50.87
CA GLY A 322 11.66 16.63 -51.96
C GLY A 322 13.06 17.15 -51.65
N ARG A 323 14.07 16.33 -51.98
CA ARG A 323 15.49 16.66 -52.25
C ARG A 323 16.30 17.15 -51.04
N GLY A 324 17.35 16.45 -50.64
CA GLY A 324 18.66 16.41 -51.34
C GLY A 324 19.60 17.26 -50.47
N GLY A 325 20.84 16.93 -50.16
CA GLY A 325 21.85 16.04 -50.72
C GLY A 325 23.21 16.70 -50.37
N ARG A 326 24.28 15.89 -50.35
CA ARG A 326 25.71 16.28 -50.18
C ARG A 326 26.09 16.79 -48.77
N GLY A 327 27.18 16.39 -48.14
CA GLY A 327 28.36 15.65 -48.60
C GLY A 327 29.62 16.46 -48.30
N LYS A 328 30.57 15.85 -47.59
CA LYS A 328 31.99 16.29 -47.36
C LYS A 328 32.10 17.61 -46.56
N ARG A 329 32.98 17.76 -45.57
CA ARG A 329 34.35 17.32 -45.34
C ARG A 329 34.59 17.28 -43.84
#